data_AF-A0A847IUH3-F1
#
_entry.id   AF-A0A847IUH3-F1
#
_cell.length_a   1.000
_cell.length_b   1.000
_cell.length_c   1.000
_cell.angle_alpha   90.00
_cell.angle_beta   90.00
_cell.angle_gamma   90.00
#
_symmetry.space_group_name_H-M   'P 1'
#
loop_
_entity.id
_entity.type
_entity.pdbx_description
1 polymer ?
#
loop_
_entity_poly.entity_id
_entity_poly.type
_entity_poly.pdbx_seq_one_letter_code
_entity_poly.pdbx_strand_id
1 'polypeptide(L)'
;MKPIRVIFIIIALLTTYLLEAQVSISSDGSEPGPSAMLDVKSTSKGVLIPRMTTAQRDAITNPEASLLIFNITTQCYEGYSTQDKQWYSFGCIGSYPPGTRHCGGTPTAIVDVTNPTTGKTWMDRNLGASRVATDSTDALAYGDLYQWGRFADGHQCTNPKTTTYLSSTDNPGHDNFIIASNSPYDWRNPQNNSLWQGVNGINNPCPKGYRLPT
;
A
#
# COMPACT_ATOMS: atom_id res chain seq x y z
N MET A 1 -15.42 11.60 -69.97
CA MET A 1 -14.63 12.34 -68.97
C MET A 1 -15.31 12.49 -67.60
N LYS A 2 -16.62 12.80 -67.52
CA LYS A 2 -17.37 12.90 -66.25
C LYS A 2 -17.33 11.64 -65.34
N PRO A 3 -17.47 10.40 -65.84
CA PRO A 3 -17.50 9.22 -64.96
C PRO A 3 -16.14 8.87 -64.34
N ILE A 4 -15.04 9.14 -65.05
CA ILE A 4 -13.67 8.90 -64.56
C ILE A 4 -13.34 9.83 -63.37
N ARG A 5 -13.79 11.09 -63.43
CA ARG A 5 -13.62 12.04 -62.32
C ARG A 5 -14.39 11.62 -61.06
N VAL A 6 -15.59 11.07 -61.22
CA VAL A 6 -16.41 10.58 -60.09
C VAL A 6 -15.77 9.36 -59.43
N ILE A 7 -15.22 8.42 -60.21
CA ILE A 7 -14.52 7.25 -59.69
C ILE A 7 -13.27 7.67 -58.88
N PHE A 8 -12.48 8.62 -59.39
CA PHE A 8 -11.32 9.16 -58.66
C PHE A 8 -11.71 9.80 -57.33
N ILE A 9 -12.82 10.53 -57.28
CA ILE A 9 -13.32 11.16 -56.05
C ILE A 9 -13.79 10.08 -55.05
N ILE A 10 -14.47 9.03 -55.51
CA ILE A 10 -14.92 7.93 -54.65
C ILE A 10 -13.72 7.15 -54.09
N ILE A 11 -12.69 6.87 -54.90
CA ILE A 11 -11.46 6.19 -54.45
C ILE A 11 -10.70 7.07 -53.44
N ALA A 12 -10.60 8.38 -53.69
CA ALA A 12 -9.98 9.31 -52.74
C ALA A 12 -10.76 9.39 -51.41
N LEU A 13 -12.10 9.36 -51.45
CA LEU A 13 -12.94 9.31 -50.25
C LEU A 13 -12.79 7.97 -49.50
N LEU A 14 -12.81 6.82 -50.19
CA LEU A 14 -12.64 5.50 -49.56
C LEU A 14 -11.26 5.32 -48.88
N THR A 15 -10.20 5.88 -49.45
CA THR A 15 -8.85 5.77 -48.87
C THR A 15 -8.68 6.58 -47.59
N THR A 16 -9.44 7.68 -47.42
CA THR A 16 -9.43 8.47 -46.17
C THR A 16 -10.14 7.79 -44.99
N TYR A 17 -11.02 6.82 -45.23
CA TYR A 17 -11.73 6.07 -44.16
C TYR A 17 -10.87 5.00 -43.46
N LEU A 18 -9.67 4.71 -43.98
CA LEU A 18 -8.75 3.71 -43.41
C LEU A 18 -7.62 4.35 -42.57
N LEU A 19 -7.65 5.68 -42.37
CA LEU A 19 -6.67 6.38 -41.56
C LEU A 19 -7.11 6.37 -40.09
N GLU A 20 -6.51 5.50 -39.29
CA GLU A 20 -6.61 5.52 -37.84
C GLU A 20 -5.71 6.65 -37.30
N ALA A 21 -6.30 7.70 -36.73
CA ALA A 21 -5.54 8.73 -36.01
C ALA A 21 -5.28 8.23 -34.57
N GLN A 22 -4.05 7.79 -34.30
CA GLN A 22 -3.63 7.42 -32.95
C GLN A 22 -2.98 8.63 -32.28
N VAL A 23 -3.29 8.87 -31.00
CA VAL A 23 -2.71 9.98 -30.24
C VAL A 23 -1.74 9.42 -29.22
N SER A 24 -0.44 9.66 -29.41
CA SER A 24 0.56 9.45 -28.36
C SER A 24 0.73 10.72 -27.54
N ILE A 25 0.94 10.57 -26.23
CA ILE A 25 1.36 11.67 -25.35
C ILE A 25 2.87 11.49 -25.14
N SER A 26 3.65 12.06 -26.04
CA SER A 26 5.11 11.94 -26.05
C SER A 26 5.81 13.27 -26.32
N SER A 27 7.07 13.39 -25.89
CA SER A 27 7.92 14.56 -26.18
C SER A 27 8.88 14.35 -27.35
N ASP A 28 9.00 13.12 -27.86
CA ASP A 28 9.94 12.72 -28.90
C ASP A 28 9.28 12.42 -30.26
N GLY A 29 7.94 12.51 -30.33
CA GLY A 29 7.18 12.30 -31.55
C GLY A 29 7.16 10.84 -32.00
N SER A 30 7.46 9.87 -31.12
CA SER A 30 7.34 8.47 -31.50
C SER A 30 5.88 8.07 -31.68
N GLU A 31 5.65 7.23 -32.70
CA GLU A 31 4.35 6.60 -32.92
C GLU A 31 3.92 5.79 -31.69
N PRO A 32 2.64 5.83 -31.31
CA PRO A 32 2.11 4.98 -30.25
C PRO A 32 2.23 3.50 -30.64
N GLY A 33 2.33 2.63 -29.63
CA GLY A 33 2.29 1.19 -29.84
C GLY A 33 0.99 0.75 -30.55
N PRO A 34 1.04 -0.24 -31.46
CA PRO A 34 -0.09 -0.57 -32.35
C PRO A 34 -1.34 -1.10 -31.64
N SER A 35 -1.24 -1.47 -30.36
CA SER A 35 -2.37 -1.94 -29.53
C SER A 35 -2.71 -0.97 -28.40
N ALA A 36 -2.12 0.22 -28.36
CA ALA A 36 -2.28 1.16 -27.26
C ALA A 36 -3.47 2.09 -27.49
N MET A 37 -4.45 2.07 -26.58
CA MET A 37 -5.47 3.12 -26.51
C MET A 37 -4.94 4.38 -25.78
N LEU A 38 -3.95 4.21 -24.91
CA LEU A 38 -3.20 5.29 -24.25
C LEU A 38 -1.72 4.91 -24.22
N ASP A 39 -0.89 5.67 -24.94
CA ASP A 39 0.57 5.56 -24.92
C ASP A 39 1.16 6.87 -24.40
N VAL A 40 1.80 6.80 -23.22
CA VAL A 40 2.47 7.93 -22.59
C VAL A 40 3.94 7.62 -22.50
N LYS A 41 4.75 8.38 -23.24
CA LYS A 41 6.20 8.19 -23.30
C LYS A 41 6.94 9.42 -22.83
N SER A 42 7.74 9.26 -21.80
CA SER A 42 8.66 10.29 -21.33
C SER A 42 9.83 9.66 -20.59
N THR A 43 11.01 10.25 -20.72
CA THR A 43 12.20 9.89 -19.91
C THR A 43 12.35 10.75 -18.66
N SER A 44 11.51 11.78 -18.51
CA SER A 44 11.62 12.77 -17.43
C SER A 44 10.31 13.04 -16.67
N LYS A 45 9.16 12.56 -17.17
CA LYS A 45 7.84 12.73 -16.55
C LYS A 45 7.13 11.38 -16.45
N GLY A 46 6.07 11.33 -15.64
CA GLY A 46 5.20 10.16 -15.48
C GLY A 46 3.74 10.55 -15.39
N VAL A 47 2.89 9.56 -15.06
CA VAL A 47 1.44 9.75 -14.91
C VAL A 47 1.08 9.85 -13.43
N LEU A 48 0.37 10.91 -13.05
CA LEU A 48 -0.34 10.98 -11.77
C LEU A 48 -1.77 10.49 -11.96
N ILE A 49 -2.09 9.36 -11.32
CA ILE A 49 -3.48 8.89 -11.18
C ILE A 49 -4.18 9.67 -10.04
N PRO A 50 -5.52 9.63 -9.93
CA PRO A 50 -6.23 10.30 -8.85
C PRO A 50 -5.67 9.92 -7.47
N ARG A 51 -5.38 10.92 -6.65
CA ARG A 51 -4.79 10.76 -5.31
C ARG A 51 -5.81 11.16 -4.25
N MET A 52 -6.04 10.31 -3.25
CA MET A 52 -7.04 10.55 -2.21
C MET A 52 -6.73 9.79 -0.93
N THR A 53 -7.29 10.20 0.20
CA THR A 53 -7.18 9.46 1.47
C THR A 53 -8.05 8.21 1.45
N THR A 54 -7.81 7.27 2.38
CA THR A 54 -8.69 6.11 2.58
C THR A 54 -10.16 6.53 2.79
N ALA A 55 -10.40 7.56 3.59
CA ALA A 55 -11.75 8.07 3.84
C ALA A 55 -12.42 8.63 2.57
N GLN A 56 -11.67 9.33 1.72
CA GLN A 56 -12.18 9.84 0.44
C GLN A 56 -12.46 8.71 -0.55
N ARG A 57 -11.58 7.70 -0.60
CA ARG A 57 -11.76 6.49 -1.41
C ARG A 57 -13.01 5.72 -1.00
N ASP A 58 -13.19 5.52 0.31
CA ASP A 58 -14.33 4.77 0.86
C ASP A 58 -15.66 5.53 0.71
N ALA A 59 -15.60 6.85 0.47
CA ALA A 59 -16.76 7.67 0.16
C ALA A 59 -17.20 7.58 -1.33
N ILE A 60 -16.44 6.91 -2.20
CA ILE A 60 -16.85 6.71 -3.60
C ILE A 60 -18.02 5.73 -3.65
N THR A 61 -19.18 6.22 -4.10
CA THR A 61 -20.37 5.39 -4.30
C THR A 61 -20.32 4.73 -5.68
N ASN A 62 -20.67 3.45 -5.76
CA ASN A 62 -20.69 2.64 -6.99
C ASN A 62 -19.38 2.71 -7.82
N PRO A 63 -18.20 2.43 -7.24
CA PRO A 63 -16.97 2.40 -8.01
C PRO A 63 -17.01 1.32 -9.10
N GLU A 64 -16.50 1.68 -10.28
CA GLU A 64 -16.45 0.81 -11.45
C GLU A 64 -15.31 -0.21 -11.36
N ALA A 65 -15.45 -1.31 -12.11
CA ALA A 65 -14.42 -2.33 -12.19
C ALA A 65 -13.11 -1.72 -12.72
N SER A 66 -11.99 -2.03 -12.06
CA SER A 66 -10.66 -1.50 -12.38
C SER A 66 -10.48 0.00 -12.18
N LEU A 67 -11.36 0.66 -11.41
CA LEU A 67 -11.12 2.05 -11.00
C LEU A 67 -9.79 2.13 -10.24
N LEU A 68 -8.84 2.92 -10.77
CA LEU A 68 -7.46 3.00 -10.31
C LEU A 68 -7.18 4.32 -9.58
N ILE A 69 -6.68 4.24 -8.35
CA ILE A 69 -6.32 5.39 -7.52
C ILE A 69 -5.00 5.17 -6.78
N PHE A 70 -4.39 6.26 -6.32
CA PHE A 70 -3.30 6.22 -5.35
C PHE A 70 -3.81 6.71 -4.00
N ASN A 71 -3.82 5.82 -3.01
CA ASN A 71 -4.28 6.13 -1.67
C ASN A 71 -3.12 6.76 -0.88
N ILE A 72 -3.23 8.04 -0.56
CA ILE A 72 -2.16 8.79 0.13
C ILE A 72 -2.06 8.45 1.62
N THR A 73 -3.09 7.84 2.20
CA THR A 73 -3.06 7.38 3.60
C THR A 73 -2.27 6.08 3.72
N THR A 74 -2.44 5.16 2.78
CA THR A 74 -1.76 3.85 2.77
C THR A 74 -0.48 3.83 1.93
N GLN A 75 -0.26 4.86 1.10
CA GLN A 75 0.80 4.95 0.08
C GLN A 75 0.75 3.83 -0.96
N CYS A 76 -0.45 3.41 -1.36
CA CYS A 76 -0.67 2.30 -2.27
C CYS A 76 -1.39 2.69 -3.55
N TYR A 77 -1.03 2.02 -4.63
CA TYR A 77 -1.82 1.93 -5.84
C TYR A 77 -2.91 0.89 -5.62
N GLU A 78 -4.16 1.31 -5.80
CA GLU A 78 -5.34 0.52 -5.48
C GLU A 78 -6.29 0.43 -6.68
N GLY A 79 -6.83 -0.76 -6.91
CA GLY A 79 -7.84 -1.04 -7.94
C GLY A 79 -9.12 -1.60 -7.29
N TYR A 80 -10.29 -1.17 -7.77
CA TYR A 80 -11.56 -1.69 -7.27
C TYR A 80 -12.03 -2.96 -8.01
N SER A 81 -12.43 -3.98 -7.26
CA SER A 81 -13.10 -5.19 -7.77
C SER A 81 -14.60 -5.11 -7.52
N THR A 82 -15.40 -5.07 -8.58
CA THR A 82 -16.87 -5.16 -8.47
C THR A 82 -17.35 -6.56 -8.11
N GLN A 83 -16.55 -7.59 -8.41
CA GLN A 83 -16.83 -8.98 -8.05
C GLN A 83 -16.78 -9.18 -6.52
N ASP A 84 -15.71 -8.70 -5.90
CA ASP A 84 -15.45 -8.88 -4.47
C ASP A 84 -15.95 -7.71 -3.62
N LYS A 85 -16.37 -6.62 -4.28
CA LYS A 85 -16.81 -5.36 -3.67
C LYS A 85 -15.78 -4.75 -2.72
N GLN A 86 -14.50 -4.78 -3.13
CA GLN A 86 -13.39 -4.28 -2.33
C GLN A 86 -12.28 -3.68 -3.17
N TRP A 87 -11.45 -2.88 -2.49
CA TRP A 87 -10.22 -2.32 -3.04
C TRP A 87 -9.05 -3.27 -2.83
N TYR A 88 -8.28 -3.53 -3.90
CA TYR A 88 -7.05 -4.30 -3.85
C TYR A 88 -5.84 -3.38 -4.00
N SER A 89 -4.89 -3.48 -3.07
CA SER A 89 -3.57 -2.88 -3.24
C SER A 89 -2.69 -3.81 -4.07
N PHE A 90 -2.14 -3.33 -5.18
CA PHE A 90 -1.23 -4.12 -6.03
C PHE A 90 0.22 -3.61 -6.01
N GLY A 91 0.47 -2.49 -5.32
CA GLY A 91 1.81 -2.00 -5.04
C GLY A 91 1.79 -0.80 -4.12
N CYS A 92 2.75 -0.71 -3.21
CA CYS A 92 2.86 0.40 -2.27
C CYS A 92 4.29 0.94 -2.25
N ILE A 93 4.41 2.27 -2.12
CA ILE A 93 5.68 2.99 -2.15
C ILE A 93 6.31 3.02 -0.75
N GLY A 94 5.50 2.86 0.30
CA GLY A 94 5.95 2.87 1.69
C GLY A 94 6.85 1.68 2.04
N SER A 95 7.86 1.94 2.87
CA SER A 95 8.72 0.90 3.44
C SER A 95 8.01 0.06 4.50
N TYR A 96 6.92 0.59 5.08
CA TYR A 96 6.09 -0.09 6.08
C TYR A 96 4.80 -0.64 5.45
N PRO A 97 4.16 -1.63 6.12
CA PRO A 97 2.88 -2.17 5.69
C PRO A 97 1.83 -1.06 5.52
N PRO A 98 1.01 -1.13 4.47
CA PRO A 98 -0.07 -0.18 4.23
C PRO A 98 -0.98 -0.01 5.45
N GLY A 99 -1.28 1.24 5.81
CA GLY A 99 -2.13 1.55 6.96
C GLY A 99 -1.43 1.50 8.32
N THR A 100 -0.11 1.24 8.37
CA THR A 100 0.66 1.31 9.62
C THR A 100 0.51 2.69 10.25
N ARG A 101 0.03 2.72 11.50
CA ARG A 101 -0.02 3.94 12.31
C ARG A 101 1.31 4.13 13.02
N HIS A 102 1.96 5.26 12.79
CA HIS A 102 3.20 5.62 13.47
C HIS A 102 2.92 6.59 14.61
N CYS A 103 3.23 6.20 15.84
CA CYS A 103 2.86 6.95 17.04
C CYS A 103 3.54 8.33 17.12
N GLY A 104 4.77 8.44 16.62
CA GLY A 104 5.50 9.72 16.49
C GLY A 104 5.21 10.50 15.21
N GLY A 105 4.22 10.08 14.40
CA GLY A 105 3.87 10.72 13.12
C GLY A 105 4.88 10.49 11.99
N THR A 106 6.02 9.85 12.27
CA THR A 106 7.05 9.49 11.30
C THR A 106 7.38 8.00 11.43
N PRO A 107 7.61 7.28 10.32
CA PRO A 107 8.06 5.91 10.38
C PRO A 107 9.42 5.80 11.09
N THR A 108 9.60 4.74 11.87
CA THR A 108 10.93 4.40 12.42
C THR A 108 11.91 4.24 11.27
N ALA A 109 13.09 4.83 11.39
CA ALA A 109 14.10 4.70 10.36
C ALA A 109 14.54 3.22 10.23
N ILE A 110 14.81 2.78 9.01
CA ILE A 110 15.26 1.42 8.70
C ILE A 110 16.76 1.51 8.45
N VAL A 111 17.54 0.98 9.39
CA VAL A 111 18.99 0.91 9.26
C VAL A 111 19.42 -0.50 9.59
N ASP A 112 20.05 -1.14 8.62
CA ASP A 112 20.45 -2.54 8.66
C ASP A 112 21.67 -2.74 9.57
N VAL A 113 21.61 -3.77 10.41
CA VAL A 113 22.74 -4.32 11.16
C VAL A 113 22.89 -5.77 10.73
N THR A 114 23.96 -6.07 10.01
CA THR A 114 24.23 -7.43 9.51
C THR A 114 25.31 -8.10 10.36
N ASN A 115 25.01 -9.30 10.86
CA ASN A 115 26.02 -10.13 11.49
C ASN A 115 26.85 -10.83 10.39
N PRO A 116 28.17 -10.58 10.29
CA PRO A 116 28.99 -11.09 9.18
C PRO A 116 29.18 -12.61 9.22
N THR A 117 29.00 -13.24 10.38
CA THR A 117 29.15 -14.69 10.56
C THR A 117 27.89 -15.45 10.13
N THR A 118 26.71 -14.92 10.44
CA THR A 118 25.43 -15.59 10.18
C THR A 118 24.72 -15.09 8.92
N GLY A 119 25.11 -13.93 8.40
CA GLY A 119 24.45 -13.26 7.27
C GLY A 119 23.06 -12.73 7.60
N LYS A 120 22.62 -12.80 8.87
CA LYS A 120 21.32 -12.28 9.31
C LYS A 120 21.40 -10.75 9.48
N THR A 121 20.32 -10.08 9.12
CA THR A 121 20.16 -8.62 9.23
C THR A 121 19.02 -8.30 10.19
N TRP A 122 19.24 -7.32 11.06
CA TRP A 122 18.25 -6.72 11.97
C TRP A 122 18.19 -5.21 11.76
N MET A 123 17.16 -4.57 12.30
CA MET A 123 17.16 -3.12 12.47
C MET A 123 18.03 -2.74 13.68
N ASP A 124 18.73 -1.61 13.60
CA ASP A 124 19.52 -1.05 14.71
C ASP A 124 18.67 -0.45 15.86
N ARG A 125 17.33 -0.47 15.74
CA ARG A 125 16.39 0.10 16.70
C ARG A 125 15.05 -0.66 16.71
N ASN A 126 14.32 -0.55 17.81
CA ASN A 126 12.99 -1.13 17.96
C ASN A 126 11.95 -0.41 17.09
N LEU A 127 10.86 -1.11 16.73
CA LEU A 127 9.72 -0.48 16.06
C LEU A 127 9.10 0.58 16.97
N GLY A 128 8.87 1.78 16.43
CA GLY A 128 8.40 2.95 17.18
C GLY A 128 9.52 3.79 17.80
N ALA A 129 10.76 3.31 17.83
CA ALA A 129 11.87 4.05 18.41
C ALA A 129 12.25 5.25 17.52
N SER A 130 12.60 6.36 18.18
CA SER A 130 13.02 7.60 17.50
C SER A 130 14.53 7.68 17.28
N ARG A 131 15.32 6.85 17.97
CA ARG A 131 16.77 6.74 17.80
C ARG A 131 17.30 5.37 18.19
N VAL A 132 18.57 5.13 17.85
CA VAL A 132 19.36 4.00 18.37
C VAL A 132 19.62 4.21 19.85
N ALA A 133 19.52 3.14 20.65
CA ALA A 133 19.75 3.19 22.08
C ALA A 133 21.16 3.69 22.42
N THR A 134 21.24 4.69 23.29
CA THR A 134 22.53 5.15 23.85
C THR A 134 22.92 4.41 25.13
N ASP A 135 21.93 3.89 25.86
CA ASP A 135 22.07 3.12 27.09
C ASP A 135 20.81 2.27 27.33
N SER A 136 20.83 1.41 28.35
CA SER A 136 19.72 0.49 28.66
C SER A 136 18.44 1.17 29.16
N THR A 137 18.48 2.45 29.48
CA THR A 137 17.36 3.24 30.01
C THR A 137 16.92 4.36 29.07
N ASP A 138 17.41 4.34 27.82
CA ASP A 138 17.08 5.34 26.82
C ASP A 138 15.61 5.23 26.38
N ALA A 139 14.76 6.06 26.98
CA ALA A 139 13.33 6.09 26.67
C ALA A 139 13.01 6.34 25.19
N LEU A 140 13.90 7.01 24.45
CA LEU A 140 13.72 7.27 23.02
C LEU A 140 13.96 6.03 22.14
N ALA A 141 14.54 4.97 22.72
CA ALA A 141 14.89 3.72 22.05
C ALA A 141 13.95 2.55 22.39
N TYR A 142 13.03 2.71 23.35
CA TYR A 142 12.15 1.62 23.79
C TYR A 142 11.25 1.11 22.66
N GLY A 143 10.70 2.00 21.85
CA GLY A 143 9.72 1.67 20.82
C GLY A 143 8.27 1.73 21.31
N ASP A 144 7.37 1.19 20.50
CA ASP A 144 5.91 1.19 20.73
C ASP A 144 5.43 -0.10 21.42
N LEU A 145 4.25 -0.07 22.04
CA LEU A 145 3.66 -1.12 22.86
C LEU A 145 2.76 -2.07 22.05
N TYR A 146 3.34 -2.90 21.20
CA TYR A 146 2.56 -3.83 20.38
C TYR A 146 1.90 -4.96 21.17
N GLN A 147 0.70 -5.36 20.74
CA GLN A 147 0.05 -6.60 21.17
C GLN A 147 0.38 -7.73 20.18
N TRP A 148 0.82 -8.87 20.70
CA TRP A 148 1.32 -9.97 19.85
C TRP A 148 0.29 -10.41 18.81
N GLY A 149 0.64 -10.37 17.53
CA GLY A 149 -0.24 -10.72 16.41
C GLY A 149 -1.17 -9.60 15.94
N ARG A 150 -1.19 -8.42 16.57
CA ARG A 150 -2.07 -7.31 16.16
C ARG A 150 -1.36 -6.38 15.18
N PHE A 151 -2.08 -5.95 14.15
CA PHE A 151 -1.57 -4.94 13.23
C PHE A 151 -1.29 -3.61 13.94
N ALA A 152 -0.40 -2.79 13.39
CA ALA A 152 -0.05 -1.46 13.88
C ALA A 152 -1.19 -0.43 13.64
N ASP A 153 -2.37 -0.67 14.21
CA ASP A 153 -3.59 0.13 14.02
C ASP A 153 -3.66 1.39 14.92
N GLY A 154 -2.70 1.55 15.84
CA GLY A 154 -2.63 2.67 16.78
C GLY A 154 -2.66 2.28 18.24
N HIS A 155 -3.04 1.04 18.56
CA HIS A 155 -3.02 0.55 19.94
C HIS A 155 -1.64 0.59 20.58
N GLN A 156 -0.59 0.52 19.77
CA GLN A 156 0.78 0.47 20.25
C GLN A 156 1.31 1.82 20.77
N CYS A 157 0.57 2.91 20.58
CA CYS A 157 1.01 4.22 21.03
C CYS A 157 0.92 4.35 22.55
N THR A 158 1.83 5.11 23.18
CA THR A 158 2.07 5.17 24.64
C THR A 158 0.93 5.74 25.51
N ASN A 159 -0.16 6.22 24.91
CA ASN A 159 -1.37 6.65 25.64
C ASN A 159 -2.65 6.18 24.93
N PRO A 160 -2.82 4.87 24.70
CA PRO A 160 -3.99 4.36 24.03
C PRO A 160 -5.14 4.33 25.04
N LYS A 161 -6.36 4.56 24.57
CA LYS A 161 -7.54 4.14 25.35
C LYS A 161 -7.46 2.63 25.57
N THR A 162 -7.93 2.15 26.71
CA THR A 162 -7.90 0.72 27.03
C THR A 162 -9.30 0.12 26.98
N THR A 163 -9.39 -1.16 26.64
CA THR A 163 -10.62 -1.95 26.72
C THR A 163 -10.32 -3.33 27.27
N THR A 164 -11.27 -3.97 27.96
CA THR A 164 -11.17 -5.37 28.40
C THR A 164 -11.97 -6.32 27.51
N TYR A 165 -12.68 -5.79 26.50
CA TYR A 165 -13.38 -6.61 25.52
C TYR A 165 -12.39 -7.18 24.51
N LEU A 166 -12.24 -8.50 24.50
CA LEU A 166 -11.39 -9.22 23.55
C LEU A 166 -12.00 -9.17 22.13
N SER A 167 -11.14 -9.14 21.11
CA SER A 167 -11.59 -9.18 19.72
C SER A 167 -11.89 -10.61 19.26
N SER A 168 -12.95 -10.78 18.48
CA SER A 168 -13.26 -12.06 17.80
C SER A 168 -12.66 -12.15 16.39
N THR A 169 -12.03 -11.08 15.90
CA THR A 169 -11.45 -10.96 14.56
C THR A 169 -9.98 -10.53 14.63
N ASP A 170 -9.26 -10.68 13.52
CA ASP A 170 -7.83 -10.31 13.41
C ASP A 170 -7.60 -8.79 13.36
N ASN A 171 -8.68 -8.01 13.22
CA ASN A 171 -8.70 -6.55 13.26
C ASN A 171 -9.88 -6.07 14.13
N PRO A 172 -9.63 -5.54 15.35
CA PRO A 172 -10.68 -5.06 16.24
C PRO A 172 -11.52 -3.90 15.70
N GLY A 173 -11.04 -3.19 14.67
CA GLY A 173 -11.73 -2.03 14.10
C GLY A 173 -11.64 -0.75 14.96
N HIS A 174 -10.78 -0.74 15.98
CA HIS A 174 -10.50 0.42 16.82
C HIS A 174 -9.03 0.41 17.28
N ASP A 175 -8.52 1.53 17.78
CA ASP A 175 -7.14 1.69 18.24
C ASP A 175 -6.95 1.51 19.76
N ASN A 176 -7.98 1.07 20.49
CA ASN A 176 -7.83 0.80 21.92
C ASN A 176 -6.86 -0.36 22.18
N PHE A 177 -6.02 -0.26 23.22
CA PHE A 177 -5.22 -1.37 23.73
C PHE A 177 -6.11 -2.35 24.52
N ILE A 178 -6.06 -3.62 24.17
CA ILE A 178 -6.94 -4.64 24.76
C ILE A 178 -6.23 -5.29 25.96
N ILE A 179 -6.72 -5.09 27.16
CA ILE A 179 -6.19 -5.71 28.37
C ILE A 179 -6.88 -7.07 28.55
N ALA A 180 -6.14 -8.15 28.35
CA ALA A 180 -6.59 -9.50 28.67
C ALA A 180 -6.20 -9.84 30.11
N SER A 181 -7.18 -9.95 31.00
CA SER A 181 -6.92 -10.17 32.44
C SER A 181 -6.80 -11.65 32.84
N ASN A 182 -7.05 -12.57 31.91
CA ASN A 182 -7.05 -14.01 32.16
C ASN A 182 -6.08 -14.72 31.23
N SER A 183 -5.42 -15.77 31.71
CA SER A 183 -4.62 -16.68 30.88
C SER A 183 -5.45 -17.16 29.68
N PRO A 184 -4.93 -17.10 28.44
CA PRO A 184 -3.52 -16.94 28.05
C PRO A 184 -3.02 -15.49 27.87
N TYR A 185 -3.76 -14.49 28.34
CA TYR A 185 -3.44 -13.05 28.20
C TYR A 185 -3.41 -12.58 26.74
N ASP A 186 -4.27 -13.18 25.90
CA ASP A 186 -4.41 -12.86 24.48
C ASP A 186 -5.51 -11.82 24.27
N TRP A 187 -5.24 -10.83 23.41
CA TRP A 187 -6.20 -9.79 23.05
C TRP A 187 -7.33 -10.31 22.15
N ARG A 188 -7.13 -11.45 21.51
CA ARG A 188 -8.08 -12.10 20.63
C ARG A 188 -8.64 -13.37 21.26
N ASN A 189 -9.95 -13.58 21.13
CA ASN A 189 -10.62 -14.82 21.50
C ASN A 189 -11.58 -15.25 20.38
N PRO A 190 -11.34 -16.39 19.69
CA PRO A 190 -10.27 -17.37 19.94
C PRO A 190 -8.86 -16.83 19.63
N GLN A 191 -7.79 -17.51 20.09
CA GLN A 191 -6.42 -17.11 19.76
C GLN A 191 -6.09 -17.32 18.27
N ASN A 192 -5.13 -16.56 17.73
CA ASN A 192 -4.59 -16.76 16.38
C ASN A 192 -3.09 -16.45 16.34
N ASN A 193 -2.26 -17.49 16.45
CA ASN A 193 -0.80 -17.35 16.49
C ASN A 193 -0.15 -17.17 15.10
N SER A 194 -0.94 -17.21 14.03
CA SER A 194 -0.45 -17.13 12.64
C SER A 194 -0.25 -15.69 12.15
N LEU A 195 -0.70 -14.69 12.91
CA LEU A 195 -0.82 -13.32 12.43
C LEU A 195 0.52 -12.62 12.15
N TRP A 196 1.62 -13.04 12.78
CA TRP A 196 2.97 -12.49 12.56
C TRP A 196 3.96 -13.48 11.95
N GLN A 197 3.49 -14.58 11.37
CA GLN A 197 4.37 -15.64 10.89
C GLN A 197 5.03 -15.28 9.55
N GLY A 198 6.34 -15.03 9.58
CA GLY A 198 7.15 -14.75 8.40
C GLY A 198 7.03 -13.32 7.87
N VAL A 199 7.76 -13.04 6.80
CA VAL A 199 7.82 -11.69 6.17
C VAL A 199 6.47 -11.27 5.59
N ASN A 200 5.67 -12.23 5.12
CA ASN A 200 4.32 -12.01 4.58
C ASN A 200 3.21 -12.32 5.60
N GLY A 201 3.52 -12.29 6.90
CA GLY A 201 2.52 -12.50 7.95
C GLY A 201 1.39 -11.46 7.86
N ILE A 202 0.15 -11.90 8.09
CA ILE A 202 -1.08 -11.11 7.86
C ILE A 202 -1.02 -9.72 8.52
N ASN A 203 -0.52 -9.66 9.76
CA ASN A 203 -0.43 -8.45 10.56
C ASN A 203 1.03 -8.03 10.82
N ASN A 204 2.01 -8.53 10.05
CA ASN A 204 3.43 -8.22 10.27
C ASN A 204 3.64 -6.69 10.32
N PRO A 205 4.04 -6.10 11.46
CA PRO A 205 4.16 -4.65 11.60
C PRO A 205 5.51 -4.14 11.09
N CYS A 206 6.43 -5.04 10.72
CA CYS A 206 7.77 -4.69 10.30
C CYS A 206 7.82 -4.11 8.89
N PRO A 207 8.86 -3.31 8.57
CA PRO A 207 9.12 -2.89 7.21
C PRO A 207 9.22 -4.05 6.22
N LYS A 208 9.06 -3.74 4.93
CA LYS A 208 9.25 -4.69 3.83
C LYS A 208 10.60 -5.38 3.94
N GLY A 209 10.59 -6.72 3.94
CA GLY A 209 11.78 -7.57 4.08
C GLY A 209 12.12 -7.94 5.52
N TYR A 210 11.49 -7.29 6.50
CA TYR A 210 11.65 -7.60 7.92
C TYR A 210 10.46 -8.40 8.45
N ARG A 211 10.71 -9.12 9.54
CA ARG A 211 9.70 -9.82 10.32
C ARG A 211 10.09 -9.82 11.78
N LEU A 212 9.11 -10.06 12.64
CA LEU A 212 9.40 -10.39 14.02
C LEU A 212 10.06 -11.77 14.11
N PRO A 213 10.98 -11.97 15.08
CA PRO A 213 11.50 -13.30 15.37
C PRO A 213 10.35 -14.23 15.76
N THR A 214 10.18 -15.28 14.98
CA THR A 214 9.25 -16.39 15.17
C THR A 214 10.02 -17.68 15.00
#